data_AF-A0A429CYX2-F1
#
_entry.id   AF-A0A429CYX2-F1
#
_cell.length_a   1.000
_cell.length_b   1.000
_cell.length_c   1.000
_cell.angle_alpha   90.00
_cell.angle_beta   90.00
_cell.angle_gamma   90.00
#
_symmetry.space_group_name_H-M   'P 1'
#
loop_
_entity.id
_entity.type
_entity.pdbx_description
1 polymer ?
#
loop_
_entity_poly.entity_id
_entity_poly.type
_entity_poly.pdbx_seq_one_letter_code
_entity_poly.pdbx_strand_id
1 'polypeptide(L)'
;MTDFPADVETHYRRLAAQRRWPPETEAAFRASVARYRTLDESSEPRRYYEYVDDEGLVDEGARWLWEAIVVDHETVAVKQIEQDSSGAVRRYWWRNIEDDAGGLTDQALDSGLTPVSRATFYALWDSATGK
;
A
#
# COMPACT_ATOMS: atom_id res chain seq x y z
N MET A 1 -4.40 19.10 13.04
CA MET A 1 -5.05 17.84 12.62
C MET A 1 -5.42 18.01 11.16
N THR A 2 -4.74 17.30 10.27
CA THR A 2 -5.09 17.35 8.84
C THR A 2 -6.32 16.47 8.66
N ASP A 3 -7.49 17.07 8.50
CA ASP A 3 -8.73 16.31 8.36
C ASP A 3 -8.66 15.42 7.11
N PHE A 4 -9.00 14.14 7.28
CA PHE A 4 -9.15 13.21 6.17
C PHE A 4 -10.47 13.51 5.44
N PRO A 5 -10.55 13.18 4.13
CA PRO A 5 -11.84 13.13 3.45
C PRO A 5 -12.86 12.28 4.22
N ALA A 6 -14.13 12.67 4.17
CA ALA A 6 -15.19 12.08 5.00
C ALA A 6 -15.39 10.57 4.73
N ASP A 7 -15.16 10.12 3.50
CA ASP A 7 -15.21 8.71 3.11
C ASP A 7 -14.08 7.91 3.77
N VAL A 8 -12.86 8.44 3.78
CA VAL A 8 -11.68 7.82 4.42
C VAL A 8 -11.85 7.76 5.94
N GLU A 9 -12.33 8.86 6.53
CA GLU A 9 -12.65 8.93 7.96
C GLU A 9 -13.72 7.89 8.34
N THR A 10 -14.77 7.76 7.53
CA THR A 10 -15.84 6.78 7.75
C THR A 10 -15.33 5.35 7.62
N HIS A 11 -14.49 5.08 6.62
CA HIS A 11 -13.89 3.77 6.40
C HIS A 11 -13.07 3.32 7.61
N TYR A 12 -12.15 4.15 8.09
CA TYR A 12 -11.30 3.77 9.22
C TYR A 12 -12.02 3.73 10.56
N ARG A 13 -13.04 4.57 10.78
CA ARG A 13 -13.91 4.43 11.96
C ARG A 13 -14.64 3.09 11.98
N ARG A 14 -15.12 2.62 10.81
CA ARG A 14 -15.77 1.31 10.69
C ARG A 14 -14.78 0.18 10.94
N LEU A 15 -13.57 0.27 10.38
CA LEU A 15 -12.51 -0.71 10.60
C LEU A 15 -12.14 -0.82 12.08
N ALA A 16 -11.91 0.31 12.75
CA ALA A 16 -11.61 0.37 14.19
C ALA A 16 -12.72 -0.25 15.04
N ALA A 17 -13.99 0.05 14.73
CA ALA A 17 -15.15 -0.52 15.42
C ALA A 17 -15.25 -2.04 15.20
N GLN A 18 -15.05 -2.51 13.97
CA GLN A 18 -15.07 -3.93 13.62
C GLN A 18 -13.97 -4.71 14.35
N ARG A 19 -12.77 -4.14 14.42
CA ARG A 19 -11.60 -4.74 15.10
C ARG A 19 -11.59 -4.49 16.61
N ARG A 20 -12.54 -3.69 17.13
CA ARG A 20 -12.67 -3.30 18.53
C ARG A 20 -11.37 -2.70 19.09
N TRP A 21 -10.76 -1.82 18.29
CA TRP A 21 -9.53 -1.15 18.69
C TRP A 21 -9.74 -0.23 19.88
N PRO A 22 -8.81 -0.20 20.84
CA PRO A 22 -8.82 0.81 21.88
C PRO A 22 -8.42 2.18 21.28
N PRO A 23 -8.76 3.30 21.94
CA PRO A 23 -8.55 4.65 21.40
C PRO A 23 -7.10 4.95 20.99
N GLU A 24 -6.13 4.40 21.72
CA GLU A 24 -4.69 4.55 21.41
C GLU A 24 -4.30 3.87 20.10
N THR A 25 -4.88 2.70 19.79
CA THR A 25 -4.64 1.99 18.52
C THR A 25 -5.28 2.74 17.37
N GLU A 26 -6.52 3.25 17.55
CA GLU A 26 -7.17 4.09 16.53
C GLU A 26 -6.34 5.36 16.26
N ALA A 27 -5.83 6.02 17.30
CA ALA A 27 -5.01 7.22 17.15
C ALA A 27 -3.67 6.92 16.45
N ALA A 28 -2.98 5.84 16.82
CA ALA A 28 -1.74 5.43 16.17
C ALA A 28 -1.96 5.08 14.69
N PHE A 29 -3.04 4.34 14.40
CA PHE A 29 -3.40 3.98 13.04
C PHE A 29 -3.70 5.21 12.18
N ARG A 30 -4.48 6.16 12.70
CA ARG A 30 -4.74 7.45 12.03
C ARG A 30 -3.46 8.25 11.79
N ALA A 31 -2.49 8.20 12.70
CA ALA A 31 -1.19 8.84 12.50
C ALA A 31 -0.43 8.18 11.34
N SER A 32 -0.46 6.85 11.22
CA SER A 32 0.11 6.13 10.07
C SER A 32 -0.55 6.54 8.75
N VAL A 33 -1.88 6.62 8.71
CA VAL A 33 -2.62 7.11 7.53
C VAL A 33 -2.19 8.52 7.12
N ALA A 34 -2.06 9.44 8.09
CA ALA A 34 -1.60 10.81 7.83
C ALA A 34 -0.16 10.86 7.31
N ARG A 35 0.72 10.02 7.87
CA ARG A 35 2.09 9.86 7.39
C ARG A 35 2.12 9.40 5.93
N TYR A 36 1.42 8.30 5.60
CA TYR A 36 1.38 7.79 4.22
C TYR A 36 0.76 8.79 3.24
N ARG A 37 -0.27 9.52 3.66
CA ARG A 37 -0.83 10.62 2.86
C ARG A 37 0.23 11.68 2.55
N THR A 38 1.02 12.07 3.55
CA THR A 38 2.08 13.08 3.38
C THR A 38 3.17 12.59 2.41
N LEU A 39 3.55 11.31 2.50
CA LEU A 39 4.50 10.68 1.59
C LEU A 39 3.95 10.59 0.15
N ASP A 40 2.69 10.18 0.01
CA ASP A 40 1.98 10.09 -1.27
C ASP A 40 1.76 11.47 -1.91
N GLU A 41 1.55 12.52 -1.13
CA GLU A 41 1.37 13.89 -1.61
C GLU A 41 2.70 14.65 -1.81
N SER A 42 3.84 14.06 -1.45
CA SER A 42 5.17 14.69 -1.58
C SER A 42 5.59 14.89 -3.05
N SER A 43 6.52 15.82 -3.28
CA SER A 43 7.13 16.06 -4.59
C SER A 43 8.32 15.14 -4.89
N GLU A 44 8.61 14.17 -4.03
CA GLU A 44 9.74 13.25 -4.22
C GLU A 44 9.58 12.41 -5.50
N PRO A 45 10.67 12.14 -6.24
CA PRO A 45 10.61 11.31 -7.44
C PRO A 45 10.08 9.91 -7.15
N ARG A 46 9.08 9.48 -7.94
CA ARG A 46 8.50 8.13 -7.84
C ARG A 46 9.42 7.09 -8.44
N ARG A 47 9.55 5.97 -7.74
CA ARG A 47 10.23 4.75 -8.19
C ARG A 47 9.24 3.59 -8.16
N TYR A 48 9.39 2.65 -9.08
CA TYR A 48 8.47 1.53 -9.22
C TYR A 48 9.22 0.22 -9.21
N TYR A 49 8.72 -0.72 -8.43
CA TYR A 49 9.37 -2.00 -8.19
C TYR A 49 8.37 -3.14 -8.26
N GLU A 50 8.89 -4.34 -8.53
CA GLU A 50 8.15 -5.59 -8.57
C GLU A 50 8.96 -6.70 -7.90
N TYR A 51 8.21 -7.60 -7.26
CA TYR A 51 8.65 -8.93 -6.85
C TYR A 51 7.65 -9.95 -7.39
N VAL A 52 8.15 -11.06 -7.91
CA VAL A 52 7.37 -12.23 -8.32
C VAL A 52 7.84 -13.39 -7.46
N ASP A 53 6.89 -14.11 -6.85
CA ASP A 53 7.20 -15.31 -6.07
C ASP A 53 7.38 -16.51 -7.00
N ASP A 54 8.51 -16.56 -7.69
CA ASP A 54 8.87 -17.67 -8.58
C ASP A 54 9.16 -18.97 -7.82
N GLU A 55 9.47 -18.88 -6.52
CA GLU A 55 9.82 -20.02 -5.67
C GLU A 55 8.61 -20.66 -4.98
N GLY A 56 7.46 -19.96 -4.98
CA GLY A 56 6.23 -20.41 -4.32
C GLY A 56 6.32 -20.40 -2.79
N LEU A 57 7.07 -19.46 -2.22
CA LEU A 57 7.21 -19.31 -0.76
C LEU A 57 5.91 -18.86 -0.10
N VAL A 58 5.08 -18.11 -0.83
CA VAL A 58 3.75 -17.64 -0.41
C VAL A 58 2.69 -18.21 -1.34
N ASP A 59 2.83 -17.97 -2.64
CA ASP A 59 1.90 -18.37 -3.70
C ASP A 59 2.63 -18.27 -5.05
N GLU A 60 2.96 -19.41 -5.66
CA GLU A 60 3.80 -19.47 -6.87
C GLU A 60 3.20 -18.62 -7.99
N GLY A 61 3.96 -17.64 -8.47
CA GLY A 61 3.54 -16.68 -9.49
C GLY A 61 2.73 -15.48 -8.98
N ALA A 62 2.52 -15.35 -7.66
CA ALA A 62 2.01 -14.12 -7.07
C ALA A 62 3.00 -12.97 -7.26
N ARG A 63 2.46 -11.75 -7.34
CA ARG A 63 3.21 -10.54 -7.68
C ARG A 63 2.92 -9.44 -6.68
N TRP A 64 3.96 -8.76 -6.26
CA TRP A 64 3.89 -7.55 -5.47
C TRP A 64 4.51 -6.41 -6.25
N LEU A 65 3.79 -5.30 -6.37
CA LEU A 65 4.31 -4.11 -7.02
C LEU A 65 4.21 -2.92 -6.06
N TRP A 66 5.19 -2.04 -6.12
CA TRP A 66 5.24 -0.84 -5.27
C TRP A 66 5.50 0.41 -6.09
N GLU A 67 4.75 1.48 -5.77
CA GLU A 67 5.16 2.85 -6.03
C GLU A 67 5.79 3.38 -4.75
N ALA A 68 7.03 3.87 -4.85
CA ALA A 68 7.85 4.25 -3.71
C ALA A 68 8.55 5.60 -3.92
N ILE A 69 9.00 6.19 -2.82
CA ILE A 69 9.86 7.39 -2.79
C ILE A 69 11.06 7.12 -1.89
N VAL A 70 12.10 7.94 -2.00
CA VAL A 70 13.24 7.90 -1.08
C VAL A 70 13.06 8.98 -0.03
N VAL A 71 13.04 8.59 1.25
CA VAL A 71 12.99 9.50 2.40
C VAL A 71 14.04 9.05 3.38
N ASP A 72 14.88 9.97 3.87
CA ASP A 72 15.95 9.67 4.82
C ASP A 72 16.84 8.48 4.42
N HIS A 73 17.13 8.37 3.11
CA HIS A 73 17.90 7.29 2.48
C HIS A 73 17.20 5.91 2.41
N GLU A 74 15.96 5.80 2.88
CA GLU A 74 15.15 4.59 2.79
C GLU A 74 14.19 4.66 1.60
N THR A 75 14.01 3.54 0.90
CA THR A 75 12.99 3.43 -0.16
C THR A 75 11.67 3.02 0.48
N VAL A 76 10.72 3.96 0.59
CA VAL A 76 9.45 3.76 1.29
C VAL A 76 8.30 3.62 0.30
N ALA A 77 7.50 2.56 0.43
CA ALA A 77 6.30 2.37 -0.37
C ALA A 77 5.21 3.39 0.00
N VAL A 78 4.58 3.98 -1.02
CA VAL A 78 3.41 4.86 -0.88
C VAL A 78 2.15 4.23 -1.46
N LYS A 79 2.30 3.31 -2.42
CA LYS A 79 1.24 2.43 -2.91
C LYS A 79 1.79 1.03 -3.13
N GLN A 80 0.93 0.05 -2.92
CA GLN A 80 1.24 -1.37 -3.08
C GLN A 80 0.11 -2.06 -3.84
N ILE A 81 0.49 -2.97 -4.72
CA ILE A 81 -0.41 -3.92 -5.37
C ILE A 81 0.02 -5.32 -4.96
N GLU A 82 -0.94 -6.14 -4.58
CA GLU A 82 -0.75 -7.59 -4.42
C GLU A 82 -1.64 -8.28 -5.43
N GLN A 83 -1.06 -9.08 -6.30
CA GLN A 83 -1.76 -9.95 -7.23
C GLN A 83 -1.45 -11.39 -6.85
N ASP A 84 -2.46 -12.15 -6.47
CA ASP A 84 -2.28 -13.59 -6.23
C ASP A 84 -2.15 -14.37 -7.56
N SER A 85 -1.78 -15.64 -7.49
CA SER A 85 -1.59 -16.51 -8.66
C SER A 85 -2.88 -16.73 -9.47
N SER A 86 -4.06 -16.50 -8.86
CA SER A 86 -5.36 -16.50 -9.56
C SER A 86 -5.60 -15.22 -10.36
N GLY A 87 -4.76 -14.21 -10.17
CA GLY A 87 -4.86 -12.89 -10.78
C GLY A 87 -5.72 -11.91 -10.00
N ALA A 88 -6.23 -12.26 -8.81
CA ALA A 88 -7.00 -11.34 -7.99
C ALA A 88 -6.09 -10.25 -7.42
N VAL A 89 -6.54 -8.99 -7.51
CA VAL A 89 -5.73 -7.82 -7.18
C VAL A 89 -6.25 -7.11 -5.95
N ARG A 90 -5.36 -6.88 -4.98
CA ARG A 90 -5.54 -5.98 -3.84
C ARG A 90 -4.65 -4.76 -4.01
N ARG A 91 -5.14 -3.61 -3.54
CA ARG A 91 -4.45 -2.31 -3.67
C ARG A 91 -4.43 -1.63 -2.33
N TYR A 92 -3.24 -1.21 -1.91
CA TYR A 92 -3.06 -0.47 -0.68
C TYR A 92 -2.44 0.89 -0.97
N TRP A 93 -2.98 1.91 -0.32
CA TRP A 93 -2.48 3.29 -0.31
C TRP A 93 -3.08 3.99 0.90
N TRP A 94 -2.76 5.27 1.13
CA TRP A 94 -3.21 5.98 2.34
C TRP A 94 -4.74 6.00 2.56
N ARG A 95 -5.61 5.70 1.56
CA ARG A 95 -7.07 5.56 1.79
C ARG A 95 -7.52 4.12 2.10
N ASN A 96 -6.64 3.15 1.90
CA ASN A 96 -6.84 1.73 2.17
C ASN A 96 -5.48 1.11 2.55
N ILE A 97 -4.99 1.35 3.78
CA ILE A 97 -3.62 0.97 4.14
C ILE A 97 -3.51 -0.50 4.53
N GLU A 98 -4.59 -1.13 4.97
CA GLU A 98 -4.65 -2.56 5.29
C GLU A 98 -6.09 -3.06 5.19
N ASP A 99 -6.22 -4.36 4.95
CA ASP A 99 -7.46 -5.12 5.11
C ASP A 99 -7.17 -6.40 5.91
N ASP A 100 -8.03 -7.42 5.81
CA ASP A 100 -7.84 -8.69 6.53
C ASP A 100 -6.82 -9.62 5.86
N ALA A 101 -6.43 -9.34 4.61
CA ALA A 101 -5.52 -10.16 3.83
C ALA A 101 -4.12 -9.58 3.71
N GLY A 102 -3.94 -8.28 3.91
CA GLY A 102 -2.63 -7.65 3.85
C GLY A 102 -2.67 -6.15 4.11
N GLY A 103 -1.60 -5.48 3.71
CA GLY A 103 -1.47 -4.05 3.89
C GLY A 103 -0.27 -3.46 3.17
N LEU A 104 -0.29 -2.13 3.06
CA LEU A 104 0.84 -1.34 2.62
C LEU A 104 2.00 -1.56 3.59
N THR A 105 3.11 -2.06 3.06
CA THR A 105 4.30 -2.32 3.86
C THR A 105 4.77 -1.06 4.60
N ASP A 106 5.10 -1.22 5.88
CA ASP A 106 5.75 -0.22 6.72
C ASP A 106 7.28 -0.35 6.74
N GLN A 107 7.80 -1.42 6.12
CA GLN A 107 9.22 -1.67 5.98
C GLN A 107 9.78 -0.96 4.75
N ALA A 108 11.05 -0.56 4.85
CA ALA A 108 11.80 -0.10 3.70
C ALA A 108 11.92 -1.23 2.67
N LEU A 109 11.79 -0.88 1.40
CA LEU A 109 11.92 -1.83 0.30
C LEU A 109 13.38 -2.27 0.13
N ASP A 110 13.58 -3.57 -0.07
CA ASP A 110 14.90 -4.15 -0.34
C ASP A 110 15.44 -3.69 -1.72
N SER A 111 16.76 -3.62 -1.82
CA SER A 111 17.52 -3.44 -3.06
C SER A 111 17.36 -4.56 -4.10
N GLY A 112 16.93 -5.77 -3.70
CA GLY A 112 16.77 -6.94 -4.58
C GLY A 112 15.53 -6.93 -5.47
N LEU A 113 14.65 -5.93 -5.35
CA LEU A 113 13.43 -5.83 -6.14
C LEU A 113 13.73 -5.44 -7.60
N THR A 114 12.93 -5.97 -8.53
CA THR A 114 13.07 -5.65 -9.96
C THR A 114 12.47 -4.27 -10.25
N PRO A 115 13.21 -3.31 -10.82
CA PRO A 115 12.64 -2.04 -11.23
C PRO A 115 11.66 -2.23 -12.40
N VAL A 116 10.49 -1.58 -12.33
CA VAL A 116 9.49 -1.61 -13.40
C VAL A 116 9.13 -0.20 -13.87
N SER A 117 8.44 -0.09 -14.99
CA SER A 117 7.97 1.20 -15.48
C SER A 117 6.73 1.66 -14.71
N ARG A 118 6.54 2.98 -14.62
CA ARG A 118 5.27 3.57 -14.15
C ARG A 118 4.06 2.99 -14.91
N ALA A 119 4.19 2.81 -16.22
CA ALA A 119 3.11 2.28 -17.04
C ALA A 119 2.73 0.85 -16.65
N THR A 120 3.72 0.01 -16.32
CA THR A 120 3.51 -1.36 -15.83
C THR A 120 2.72 -1.36 -14.52
N PHE A 121 3.13 -0.52 -13.57
CA PHE A 121 2.43 -0.39 -12.28
C PHE A 121 0.97 0.04 -12.46
N TYR A 122 0.75 1.15 -13.20
CA TYR A 122 -0.59 1.70 -13.36
C TYR A 122 -1.50 0.85 -14.25
N ALA A 123 -0.96 0.06 -15.18
CA ALA A 123 -1.76 -0.91 -15.94
C ALA A 123 -2.45 -1.94 -15.01
N LEU A 124 -1.75 -2.40 -13.97
CA LEU A 124 -2.34 -3.31 -12.98
C LEU A 124 -3.17 -2.56 -11.93
N TRP A 125 -2.75 -1.35 -11.54
CA TRP A 125 -3.51 -0.50 -10.62
C TRP A 125 -4.92 -0.22 -11.15
N ASP A 126 -5.02 0.13 -12.43
CA ASP A 126 -6.27 0.56 -13.07
C ASP A 126 -7.14 -0.62 -13.53
N SER A 127 -6.57 -1.80 -13.82
CA SER A 127 -7.33 -2.99 -14.21
C SER A 127 -8.24 -3.50 -13.09
N ALA A 128 -7.82 -3.32 -11.83
CA ALA A 128 -8.59 -3.66 -10.65
C ALA A 128 -9.79 -2.70 -10.38
N THR A 129 -9.92 -1.62 -11.15
CA THR A 129 -11.05 -0.66 -11.06
C THR A 129 -12.25 -1.05 -11.92
N GLY A 130 -12.15 -2.14 -12.68
CA GLY A 130 -13.24 -2.70 -13.47
C GLY A 130 -13.93 -3.88 -12.78
N LYS A 131 -14.77 -3.61 -11.78
CA LYS A 131 -15.90 -4.49 -11.45
C LYS A 131 -17.00 -3.75 -10.68
#